data_AF-A0A0B7ACR5-F1
#
_entry.id   AF-A0A0B7ACR5-F1
#
_cell.length_a   1.000
_cell.length_b   1.000
_cell.length_c   1.000
_cell.angle_alpha   90.00
_cell.angle_beta   90.00
_cell.angle_gamma   90.00
#
_symmetry.space_group_name_H-M   'P 1'
#
loop_
_entity.id
_entity.type
_entity.pdbx_description
1 polymer ?
#
loop_
_entity_poly.entity_id
_entity_poly.type
_entity_poly.pdbx_seq_one_letter_code
_entity_poly.pdbx_strand_id
1 'polypeptide(L)'
;GFFTLDQTKVKVKLGDLCIYQEPRTGILTLAPNSQDRLALILMGLSDQGLEDIVNLATPTIPPMARSPFSNLLPDFVITGPDVELKGPGGFHCAGFWNNNWKFSAASSSCACKAS
;
A
#
# COMPACT_ATOMS: atom_id res chain seq x y z
N GLY A 1 6.27 -12.46 8.66
CA GLY A 1 6.68 -11.25 7.92
C GLY A 1 5.47 -10.71 7.22
N PHE A 2 5.26 -9.40 7.25
CA PHE A 2 4.04 -8.78 6.74
C PHE A 2 3.99 -8.76 5.20
N PHE A 3 5.13 -8.40 4.60
CA PHE A 3 5.40 -8.50 3.18
C PHE A 3 6.64 -9.35 2.99
N THR A 4 6.64 -10.20 1.96
CA THR A 4 7.84 -10.93 1.51
C THR A 4 8.14 -10.51 0.09
N LEU A 5 9.32 -9.93 -0.11
CA LEU A 5 9.87 -9.56 -1.41
C LEU A 5 10.78 -10.70 -1.91
N ASP A 6 10.54 -11.12 -3.15
CA ASP A 6 11.43 -12.02 -3.88
C ASP A 6 12.04 -11.22 -5.03
N GLN A 7 13.31 -10.83 -4.91
CA GLN A 7 13.96 -10.05 -5.96
C GLN A 7 14.29 -10.88 -7.22
N THR A 8 14.13 -12.22 -7.18
CA THR A 8 14.23 -13.07 -8.37
C THR A 8 12.91 -13.21 -9.12
N LYS A 9 11.79 -12.79 -8.52
CA LYS A 9 10.45 -12.71 -9.12
C LYS A 9 9.71 -11.51 -8.51
N VAL A 10 9.69 -10.37 -9.21
CA VAL A 10 9.08 -9.10 -8.76
C VAL A 10 7.61 -9.31 -8.37
N LYS A 11 7.36 -9.66 -7.10
CA LYS A 11 6.04 -9.98 -6.57
C LYS A 11 5.93 -9.57 -5.11
N VAL A 12 4.71 -9.22 -4.72
CA VAL A 12 4.37 -8.84 -3.35
C VAL A 12 3.27 -9.76 -2.86
N LYS A 13 3.49 -10.38 -1.71
CA LYS A 13 2.52 -11.22 -1.03
C LYS A 13 1.94 -10.47 0.18
N LEU A 14 0.61 -10.42 0.28
CA LEU A 14 -0.13 -9.85 1.41
C LEU A 14 -0.94 -10.96 2.09
N GLY A 15 -0.56 -11.30 3.33
CA GLY A 15 -1.10 -12.48 4.00
C GLY A 15 -0.87 -13.75 3.19
N ASP A 16 -1.74 -14.75 3.31
CA ASP A 16 -1.67 -15.97 2.47
C ASP A 16 -2.56 -15.94 1.24
N LEU A 17 -3.37 -14.88 1.09
CA LEU A 17 -4.44 -14.82 0.09
C LEU A 17 -4.04 -14.03 -1.16
N CYS A 18 -3.32 -12.92 -1.04
CA CYS A 18 -3.11 -12.03 -2.17
C CYS A 18 -1.66 -12.02 -2.66
N ILE A 19 -1.49 -12.16 -3.99
CA ILE A 19 -0.21 -11.98 -4.67
C ILE A 19 -0.37 -10.92 -5.77
N TYR A 20 0.50 -9.91 -5.75
CA TYR A 20 0.57 -8.84 -6.74
C TYR A 20 1.87 -8.96 -7.53
N GLN A 21 1.76 -8.93 -8.86
CA GLN A 21 2.89 -9.12 -9.80
C GLN A 21 2.90 -8.08 -10.92
N GLU A 22 1.90 -7.18 -10.95
CA GLU A 22 1.83 -6.14 -11.96
C GLU A 22 3.03 -5.18 -11.78
N PRO A 23 3.80 -4.86 -12.84
CA PRO A 23 4.99 -4.02 -12.70
C PRO A 23 4.71 -2.67 -12.06
N ARG A 24 3.58 -2.04 -12.40
CA ARG A 24 3.12 -0.77 -11.82
C ARG A 24 2.30 -1.00 -10.54
N THR A 25 2.82 -1.84 -9.65
CA THR A 25 2.28 -2.00 -8.29
C THR A 25 3.04 -1.09 -7.35
N GLY A 26 2.33 -0.21 -6.65
CA GLY A 26 2.86 0.61 -5.57
C GLY A 26 2.38 0.13 -4.22
N ILE A 27 3.18 0.36 -3.17
CA ILE A 27 2.87 -0.05 -1.80
C ILE A 27 3.16 1.11 -0.86
N LEU A 28 2.17 1.44 -0.05
CA LEU A 28 2.30 2.26 1.14
C LEU A 28 1.93 1.39 2.34
N THR A 29 2.74 1.41 3.39
CA THR A 29 2.37 0.70 4.63
C THR A 29 3.03 1.32 5.85
N LEU A 30 2.32 1.28 6.97
CA LEU A 30 2.89 1.45 8.30
C LEU A 30 3.45 0.11 8.79
N ALA A 31 4.57 0.16 9.50
CA ALA A 31 5.13 -0.99 10.19
C ALA A 31 5.71 -0.58 11.55
N PRO A 32 5.64 -1.45 12.57
CA PRO A 32 6.33 -1.22 13.83
C PRO A 32 7.82 -1.00 13.61
N ASN A 33 8.35 0.02 14.27
CA ASN A 33 9.78 0.30 14.37
C ASN A 33 10.17 0.36 15.86
N SER A 34 11.46 0.34 16.17
CA SER A 34 11.97 0.34 17.54
C SER A 34 11.34 1.42 18.45
N GLN A 35 11.17 1.09 19.74
CA GLN A 35 10.69 2.00 20.80
C GLN A 35 9.28 2.59 20.57
N ASP A 36 8.29 1.74 20.26
CA ASP A 36 6.88 2.16 20.08
C ASP A 36 6.67 3.21 18.98
N ARG A 37 7.54 3.21 17.96
CA ARG A 37 7.45 4.11 16.81
C ARG A 37 6.88 3.38 15.60
N LEU A 38 6.36 4.13 14.66
CA LEU A 38 5.92 3.62 13.36
C LEU A 38 6.85 4.14 12.26
N ALA A 39 7.20 3.24 11.35
CA ALA A 39 7.82 3.60 10.08
C ALA A 39 6.74 3.65 9.00
N LEU A 40 6.80 4.69 8.17
CA LEU A 40 6.09 4.73 6.89
C LEU A 40 7.01 4.15 5.82
N ILE A 41 6.54 3.11 5.14
CA ILE A 41 7.27 2.44 4.08
C ILE A 41 6.55 2.74 2.76
N LEU A 42 7.29 3.30 1.81
CA LEU A 42 6.86 3.55 0.44
C LEU A 42 7.71 2.68 -0.48
N MET A 43 7.09 1.86 -1.32
CA MET A 43 7.77 0.95 -2.23
C MET A 43 7.01 0.87 -3.55
N GLY A 44 7.71 0.45 -4.60
CA GLY A 44 7.13 0.12 -5.89
C GLY A 44 7.80 -1.10 -6.49
N LEU A 45 7.06 -1.88 -7.27
CA LEU A 45 7.62 -2.93 -8.13
C LEU A 45 8.30 -2.36 -9.39
N SER A 46 8.05 -1.07 -9.68
CA SER A 46 8.76 -0.23 -10.64
C SER A 46 8.81 1.22 -10.13
N ASP A 47 9.58 2.07 -10.80
CA ASP A 47 9.64 3.51 -10.50
C ASP A 47 8.27 4.17 -10.61
N GLN A 48 7.47 3.80 -11.62
CA GLN A 48 6.10 4.32 -11.80
C GLN A 48 5.18 3.88 -10.64
N GLY A 49 5.32 2.64 -10.15
CA GLY A 49 4.54 2.18 -9.00
C GLY A 49 4.90 2.96 -7.72
N LEU A 50 6.17 3.31 -7.54
CA LEU A 50 6.59 4.17 -6.42
C LEU A 50 6.10 5.61 -6.59
N GLU A 51 6.18 6.14 -7.81
CA GLU A 51 5.68 7.48 -8.16
C GLU A 51 4.18 7.61 -7.87
N ASP A 52 3.38 6.60 -8.22
CA ASP A 52 1.95 6.55 -7.92
C ASP A 52 1.68 6.69 -6.41
N ILE A 53 2.48 6.03 -5.57
CA ILE A 53 2.37 6.12 -4.11
C ILE A 53 2.76 7.50 -3.60
N VAL A 54 3.82 8.09 -4.13
CA VAL A 54 4.22 9.47 -3.78
C VAL A 54 3.14 10.45 -4.23
N ASN A 55 2.50 10.22 -5.37
CA ASN A 55 1.43 11.07 -5.87
C ASN A 55 0.15 11.01 -5.02
N LEU A 56 -0.08 9.93 -4.26
CA LEU A 56 -1.13 9.91 -3.23
C LEU A 56 -0.91 10.98 -2.15
N ALA A 57 0.32 11.48 -2.00
CA ALA A 57 0.62 12.61 -1.13
C ALA A 57 0.24 13.99 -1.71
N THR A 58 -0.19 14.06 -2.96
CA THR A 58 -0.47 15.35 -3.59
C THR A 58 -1.78 15.93 -3.06
N PRO A 59 -1.78 17.15 -2.48
CA PRO A 59 -2.99 17.79 -2.00
C PRO A 59 -3.91 18.18 -3.17
N THR A 60 -5.21 17.97 -3.03
CA THR A 60 -6.22 18.32 -4.04
C THR A 60 -6.45 19.83 -4.19
N ILE A 61 -6.14 20.64 -3.17
CA ILE A 61 -6.24 22.10 -3.20
C ILE A 61 -5.08 22.72 -2.39
N PRO A 62 -4.07 23.32 -3.02
CA PRO A 62 -3.09 24.17 -2.32
C PRO A 62 -3.83 25.39 -1.73
N PRO A 63 -3.60 25.84 -0.46
CA PRO A 63 -2.50 25.57 0.46
C PRO A 63 -2.81 24.54 1.56
N MET A 64 -3.84 23.70 1.39
CA MET A 64 -4.24 22.73 2.41
C MET A 64 -3.29 21.52 2.44
N ALA A 65 -2.19 21.67 3.17
CA ALA A 65 -1.37 20.55 3.61
C ALA A 65 -2.05 19.80 4.76
N ARG A 66 -3.20 19.15 4.51
CA ARG A 66 -3.53 18.00 5.35
C ARG A 66 -2.46 16.96 5.03
N SER A 67 -1.75 16.48 6.05
CA SER A 67 -0.75 15.43 5.86
C SER A 67 -1.45 14.26 5.14
N PRO A 68 -1.10 14.02 3.87
CA PRO A 68 -1.90 13.17 3.00
C PRO A 68 -1.86 11.71 3.45
N PHE A 69 -0.77 11.33 4.13
CA PHE A 69 -0.59 10.02 4.75
C PHE A 69 -1.21 9.89 6.15
N SER A 70 -1.74 10.97 6.75
CA SER A 70 -2.27 10.92 8.13
C SER A 70 -3.78 11.10 8.25
N ASN A 71 -4.48 11.47 7.18
CA ASN A 71 -5.93 11.75 7.23
C ASN A 71 -6.78 10.96 6.23
N LEU A 72 -6.17 10.30 5.25
CA LEU A 72 -6.92 9.71 4.14
C LEU A 72 -6.55 8.27 3.82
N LEU A 73 -5.46 7.74 4.38
CA LEU A 73 -4.94 6.44 4.00
C LEU A 73 -5.02 5.45 5.17
N PRO A 74 -5.52 4.22 4.93
CA PRO A 74 -5.43 3.11 5.87
C PRO A 74 -3.99 2.79 6.26
N ASP A 75 -3.77 1.90 7.22
CA ASP A 75 -2.41 1.45 7.61
C ASP A 75 -1.60 0.93 6.43
N PHE A 76 -2.27 0.40 5.40
CA PHE A 76 -1.62 0.04 4.15
C PHE A 76 -2.53 0.27 2.93
N VAL A 77 -1.89 0.54 1.79
CA VAL A 77 -2.49 0.63 0.47
C VAL A 77 -1.56 -0.04 -0.54
N ILE A 78 -2.15 -0.82 -1.45
CA ILE A 78 -1.51 -1.40 -2.62
C ILE A 78 -2.22 -0.83 -3.84
N THR A 79 -1.48 -0.12 -4.68
CA THR A 79 -1.97 0.47 -5.92
C THR A 79 -1.70 -0.46 -7.10
N GLY A 80 -2.43 -0.23 -8.18
CA GLY A 80 -2.23 -0.90 -9.46
C GLY A 80 -2.18 0.11 -10.61
N PRO A 81 -2.07 -0.38 -11.86
CA PRO A 81 -1.91 0.48 -13.04
C PRO A 81 -3.06 1.45 -13.28
N ASP A 82 -4.26 1.13 -12.76
CA ASP A 82 -5.46 1.96 -12.90
C ASP A 82 -5.53 3.14 -11.93
N VAL A 83 -4.62 3.23 -10.94
CA VAL A 83 -4.69 4.25 -9.88
C VAL A 83 -4.60 5.67 -10.41
N GLU A 84 -3.85 5.89 -11.48
CA GLU A 84 -3.71 7.20 -12.13
C GLU A 84 -5.05 7.70 -12.69
N LEU A 85 -5.83 6.80 -13.31
CA LEU A 85 -7.10 7.14 -13.94
C LEU A 85 -8.27 7.12 -12.95
N LYS A 86 -8.26 6.19 -11.99
CA LYS A 86 -9.40 5.91 -11.09
C LYS A 86 -9.19 6.45 -9.67
N GLY A 87 -8.02 7.01 -9.35
CA GLY A 87 -7.66 7.42 -8.00
C GLY A 87 -7.82 6.26 -7.01
N PRO A 88 -8.42 6.47 -5.82
CA PRO A 88 -8.71 5.41 -4.86
C PRO A 88 -9.53 4.23 -5.41
N GLY A 89 -10.30 4.42 -6.48
CA GLY A 89 -11.02 3.33 -7.16
C GLY A 89 -10.09 2.36 -7.93
N GLY A 90 -8.83 2.71 -8.11
CA GLY A 90 -7.79 1.86 -8.72
C GLY A 90 -6.93 1.10 -7.70
N PHE A 91 -7.28 1.16 -6.40
CA PHE A 91 -6.55 0.42 -5.37
C PHE A 91 -6.79 -1.08 -5.52
N HIS A 92 -5.70 -1.84 -5.44
CA HIS A 92 -5.74 -3.30 -5.44
C HIS A 92 -5.98 -3.86 -4.04
N CYS A 93 -5.47 -3.22 -2.99
CA CYS A 93 -5.94 -3.47 -1.65
C CYS A 93 -5.71 -2.27 -0.74
N ALA A 94 -6.55 -2.12 0.27
CA ALA A 94 -6.46 -1.10 1.29
C ALA A 94 -7.03 -1.64 2.61
N GLY A 95 -6.42 -1.31 3.74
CA GLY A 95 -6.92 -1.78 5.02
C GLY A 95 -6.09 -1.41 6.24
N PHE A 96 -6.54 -1.93 7.38
CA PHE A 96 -5.88 -1.75 8.67
C PHE A 96 -5.26 -3.05 9.16
N TRP A 97 -4.13 -2.94 9.83
CA TRP A 97 -3.54 -4.05 10.54
C TRP A 97 -4.35 -4.38 11.78
N ASN A 98 -4.33 -5.64 12.20
CA ASN A 98 -4.92 -5.97 13.49
C ASN A 98 -4.04 -5.48 14.65
N ASN A 99 -4.55 -5.59 15.89
CA ASN A 99 -3.86 -5.15 17.10
C ASN A 99 -2.49 -5.82 17.34
N ASN A 100 -2.16 -6.89 16.61
CA ASN A 100 -0.89 -7.60 16.68
C ASN A 100 0.01 -7.31 15.48
N TRP A 101 -0.29 -6.27 14.68
CA TRP A 101 0.43 -5.96 13.45
C TRP A 101 0.51 -7.18 12.53
N LYS A 102 -0.65 -7.78 12.25
CA LYS A 102 -0.81 -8.86 11.26
C LYS A 102 -1.96 -8.55 10.30
N PHE A 103 -1.89 -9.15 9.12
CA PHE A 103 -2.92 -9.02 8.10
C PHE A 103 -4.24 -9.57 8.64
N SER A 104 -5.33 -8.86 8.36
CA SER A 104 -6.68 -9.25 8.76
C SER A 104 -7.61 -8.98 7.59
N ALA A 105 -8.20 -10.05 7.06
CA ALA A 105 -9.18 -9.96 5.97
C ALA A 105 -10.44 -9.19 6.40
N ALA A 106 -10.78 -9.21 7.70
CA ALA A 106 -11.94 -8.49 8.24
C ALA A 106 -11.76 -6.96 8.25
N SER A 107 -10.52 -6.47 8.21
CA SER A 107 -10.17 -5.05 8.22
C SER A 107 -9.52 -4.59 6.91
N SER A 108 -9.65 -5.39 5.85
CA SER A 108 -9.04 -5.15 4.55
C SER A 108 -10.04 -5.34 3.42
N SER A 109 -9.94 -4.49 2.40
CA SER A 109 -10.66 -4.65 1.14
C SER A 109 -9.64 -4.85 0.03
N CYS A 110 -9.56 -6.07 -0.51
CA CYS A 110 -8.61 -6.43 -1.56
C CYS A 110 -9.33 -6.97 -2.79
N ALA A 111 -8.88 -6.54 -3.97
CA ALA A 111 -9.14 -7.18 -5.25
C ALA A 111 -7.83 -7.83 -5.74
N CYS A 112 -7.70 -9.14 -5.57
CA CYS A 112 -6.49 -9.89 -5.91
C CYS A 112 -6.81 -11.30 -6.41
N LYS A 113 -5.87 -11.94 -7.11
CA LYS A 113 -5.96 -13.37 -7.40
C LYS A 113 -5.51 -14.15 -6.17
N ALA A 114 -6.34 -15.10 -5.73
CA ALA A 114 -6.00 -16.05 -4.68
C ALA A 114 -4.85 -16.96 -5.15
N SER A 115 -3.90 -17.26 -4.25
CA SER A 115 -2.81 -18.21 -4.50
C SER A 115 -3.29 -19.64 -4.67
#